data_AF-A0A800FZT6-F1
#
_entry.id   AF-A0A800FZT6-F1
#
_cell.length_a   1.000
_cell.length_b   1.000
_cell.length_c   1.000
_cell.angle_alpha   90.00
_cell.angle_beta   90.00
_cell.angle_gamma   90.00
#
_symmetry.space_group_name_H-M   'P 1'
#
loop_
_entity.id
_entity.type
_entity.pdbx_description
1 polymer ?
#
loop_
_entity_poly.entity_id
_entity_poly.type
_entity_poly.pdbx_seq_one_letter_code
_entity_poly.pdbx_strand_id
1 'polypeptide(L)'
;MCKTYMKQMHPINSRQKDKIVSIVFLLGMALALGCSGSMGDRTESDTDISQMSTLRYFGAAGWEILSTSSSDGDSIVVLIDPYLTRAKYANPETWDPNDSRPNYSRDDTIFSDVDREIEKADYILIHHAHPDHIMDAPYIAKKTGAVVIGHETAINVMRAYDVPDSQLITVRGGEDYQFNKMSVRVIPSLHSPLGDKRYYQSGAVDKGVSRPLKISQLVEGGSLMFLVRIGEEVILTMGSMNFIEREIEGLRPTIALVGAAPSHLEIQNYTMRLMEGLGFPPIVIATHADNYRTPYGSPMAKVREDWALPFVDEVRRASPATVVIVPEHLKVINLSNIERF
;
A
#
# COMPACT_ATOMS: atom_id res chain seq x y z
N MET A 1 32.13 -56.54 -1.97
CA MET A 1 32.29 -56.01 -0.60
C MET A 1 31.13 -55.06 -0.32
N CYS A 2 30.39 -55.33 0.78
CA CYS A 2 29.34 -54.57 1.50
C CYS A 2 28.32 -53.72 0.70
N LYS A 3 27.01 -53.97 0.60
CA LYS A 3 25.91 -54.35 1.55
C LYS A 3 25.67 -53.37 2.73
N THR A 4 24.37 -53.07 2.93
CA THR A 4 23.65 -52.55 4.13
C THR A 4 23.58 -51.00 4.20
N TYR A 5 22.42 -50.32 4.28
CA TYR A 5 21.34 -50.45 5.27
C TYR A 5 19.96 -49.95 4.76
N MET A 6 18.93 -50.77 4.96
CA MET A 6 17.51 -50.41 5.11
C MET A 6 17.10 -50.62 6.58
N LYS A 7 16.02 -49.92 6.99
CA LYS A 7 15.25 -49.94 8.26
C LYS A 7 15.68 -48.94 9.34
N GLN A 8 14.77 -48.02 9.66
CA GLN A 8 13.91 -48.10 10.86
C GLN A 8 12.80 -47.04 10.80
N MET A 9 11.55 -47.48 10.61
CA MET A 9 10.35 -46.75 11.06
C MET A 9 9.83 -47.49 12.29
N HIS A 10 9.54 -46.76 13.35
CA HIS A 10 8.90 -47.29 14.56
C HIS A 10 7.39 -47.49 14.35
N PRO A 11 6.79 -48.54 14.97
CA PRO A 11 5.37 -48.84 14.82
C PRO A 11 4.52 -48.02 15.80
N ILE A 12 3.39 -47.49 15.31
CA ILE A 12 2.32 -46.96 16.15
C ILE A 12 1.52 -48.15 16.68
N ASN A 13 1.46 -48.25 18.00
CA ASN A 13 0.84 -49.34 18.72
C ASN A 13 -0.68 -49.20 18.78
N SER A 14 -1.36 -50.33 18.60
CA SER A 14 -2.79 -50.55 18.67
C SER A 14 -3.33 -50.45 20.09
N ARG A 15 -4.38 -49.64 20.32
CA ARG A 15 -5.41 -49.91 21.33
C ARG A 15 -6.66 -49.06 21.07
N GLN A 16 -7.81 -49.74 21.16
CA GLN A 16 -9.19 -49.22 21.20
C GLN A 16 -9.89 -48.92 19.85
N LYS A 17 -10.19 -50.00 19.13
CA LYS A 17 -11.51 -50.16 18.48
C LYS A 17 -12.44 -50.74 19.55
N ASP A 18 -13.59 -50.09 19.78
CA ASP A 18 -14.89 -50.70 20.10
C ASP A 18 -15.90 -49.61 20.50
N LYS A 19 -16.93 -49.46 19.65
CA LYS A 19 -18.36 -49.19 19.96
C LYS A 19 -19.04 -48.45 18.80
N ILE A 20 -19.56 -49.24 17.86
CA ILE A 20 -20.78 -48.94 17.11
C ILE A 20 -21.84 -49.88 17.68
N VAL A 21 -23.05 -49.36 17.96
CA VAL A 21 -24.38 -49.98 17.75
C VAL A 21 -25.46 -49.14 18.46
N SER A 22 -26.57 -48.91 17.73
CA SER A 22 -27.94 -48.53 18.18
C SER A 22 -28.22 -47.03 18.47
N ILE A 23 -29.27 -46.34 17.98
CA ILE A 23 -30.66 -46.70 17.59
C ILE A 23 -31.27 -45.53 16.75
N VAL A 24 -31.76 -45.78 15.52
CA VAL A 24 -33.18 -45.86 15.04
C VAL A 24 -33.91 -44.53 14.75
N PHE A 25 -34.25 -44.37 13.46
CA PHE A 25 -35.45 -43.80 12.83
C PHE A 25 -36.42 -42.92 13.64
N LEU A 26 -36.74 -41.75 13.07
CA LEU A 26 -38.13 -41.33 12.90
C LEU A 26 -38.26 -40.35 11.72
N LEU A 27 -38.74 -40.89 10.59
CA LEU A 27 -39.39 -40.13 9.52
C LEU A 27 -40.83 -39.84 9.97
N GLY A 28 -41.24 -38.58 9.92
CA GLY A 28 -42.62 -38.15 10.17
C GLY A 28 -43.00 -37.04 9.19
N MET A 29 -43.65 -37.44 8.10
CA MET A 29 -44.25 -36.58 7.09
C MET A 29 -45.54 -35.95 7.66
N ALA A 30 -45.68 -34.62 7.60
CA ALA A 30 -46.98 -33.96 7.78
C ALA A 30 -47.06 -32.62 7.03
N LEU A 31 -47.84 -32.67 5.94
CA LEU A 31 -48.72 -31.69 5.32
C LEU A 31 -48.39 -30.18 5.36
N ALA A 32 -48.35 -29.64 4.14
CA ALA A 32 -48.66 -28.26 3.83
C ALA A 32 -50.06 -27.86 4.34
N LEU A 33 -50.12 -26.78 5.11
CA LEU A 33 -51.30 -25.94 5.29
C LEU A 33 -50.83 -24.49 5.19
N GLY A 34 -51.34 -23.80 4.17
CA GLY A 34 -51.09 -22.38 3.98
C GLY A 34 -51.70 -21.57 5.12
N CYS A 35 -50.93 -20.60 5.60
CA CYS A 35 -51.48 -19.39 6.20
C CYS A 35 -50.83 -18.21 5.50
N SER A 36 -51.67 -17.54 4.70
CA SER A 36 -51.52 -16.15 4.27
C SER A 36 -51.19 -15.27 5.47
N GLY A 37 -50.00 -14.67 5.46
CA GLY A 37 -49.56 -13.69 6.45
C GLY A 37 -48.94 -12.51 5.75
N SER A 38 -49.78 -11.50 5.49
CA SER A 38 -49.47 -10.07 5.36
C SER A 38 -48.07 -9.70 4.86
N MET A 39 -47.99 -9.30 3.59
CA MET A 39 -47.02 -8.33 3.11
C MET A 39 -47.11 -7.06 3.98
N GLY A 40 -46.34 -7.06 5.07
CA GLY A 40 -45.97 -5.84 5.76
C GLY A 40 -44.93 -5.15 4.92
N ASP A 41 -45.38 -4.14 4.19
CA ASP A 41 -44.58 -3.13 3.51
C ASP A 41 -43.60 -2.52 4.51
N ARG A 42 -42.39 -3.12 4.60
CA ARG A 42 -41.24 -2.43 5.17
C ARG A 42 -40.65 -1.63 4.04
N THR A 43 -41.17 -0.43 3.87
CA THR A 43 -40.37 0.67 3.34
C THR A 43 -39.25 0.93 4.35
N GLU A 44 -38.20 0.10 4.31
CA GLU A 44 -36.88 0.56 4.71
C GLU A 44 -36.56 1.68 3.73
N SER A 45 -36.71 2.92 4.20
CA SER A 45 -35.99 4.04 3.64
C SER A 45 -34.52 3.72 3.85
N ASP A 46 -33.93 3.01 2.90
CA ASP A 46 -32.50 2.92 2.73
C ASP A 46 -32.05 4.34 2.39
N THR A 47 -31.87 5.16 3.43
CA THR A 47 -31.14 6.42 3.29
C THR A 47 -29.75 6.00 2.88
N ASP A 48 -29.52 6.01 1.57
CA ASP A 48 -28.25 5.78 0.90
C ASP A 48 -27.16 6.53 1.68
N ILE A 49 -26.44 5.81 2.55
CA ILE A 49 -25.36 6.38 3.36
C ILE A 49 -24.20 6.57 2.39
N SER A 50 -24.22 7.68 1.67
CA SER A 50 -23.19 7.95 0.65
C SER A 50 -21.86 8.17 1.35
N GLN A 51 -20.96 7.19 1.31
CA GLN A 51 -19.58 7.40 1.71
C GLN A 51 -18.83 8.06 0.56
N MET A 52 -18.14 9.16 0.86
CA MET A 52 -17.28 9.82 -0.14
C MET A 52 -15.83 9.54 0.19
N SER A 53 -15.13 8.94 -0.77
CA SER A 53 -13.69 8.68 -0.67
C SER A 53 -12.93 9.44 -1.75
N THR A 54 -11.80 10.02 -1.38
CA THR A 54 -10.93 10.78 -2.28
C THR A 54 -9.48 10.35 -2.15
N LEU A 55 -8.73 10.54 -3.25
CA LEU A 55 -7.28 10.38 -3.29
C LEU A 55 -6.63 11.72 -3.61
N ARG A 56 -5.52 12.03 -2.94
CA ARG A 56 -4.68 13.20 -3.27
C ARG A 56 -3.24 12.76 -3.43
N TYR A 57 -2.66 13.03 -4.60
CA TYR A 57 -1.30 12.60 -4.94
C TYR A 57 -0.26 13.63 -4.47
N PHE A 58 0.74 13.21 -3.72
CA PHE A 58 1.84 14.09 -3.29
C PHE A 58 3.04 14.05 -4.25
N GLY A 59 3.20 12.99 -5.03
CA GLY A 59 4.46 12.72 -5.74
C GLY A 59 5.19 11.52 -5.16
N ALA A 60 6.21 11.01 -5.86
CA ALA A 60 6.83 9.73 -5.55
C ALA A 60 5.75 8.64 -5.34
N ALA A 61 5.81 7.90 -4.24
CA ALA A 61 4.76 6.95 -3.83
C ALA A 61 3.73 7.54 -2.85
N GLY A 62 3.73 8.87 -2.68
CA GLY A 62 2.99 9.56 -1.63
C GLY A 62 1.53 9.84 -1.97
N TRP A 63 0.62 9.44 -1.08
CA TRP A 63 -0.83 9.63 -1.23
C TRP A 63 -1.52 9.97 0.08
N GLU A 64 -2.63 10.68 -0.03
CA GLU A 64 -3.66 10.76 1.00
C GLU A 64 -4.93 10.07 0.52
N ILE A 65 -5.49 9.23 1.39
CA ILE A 65 -6.81 8.63 1.27
C ILE A 65 -7.69 9.26 2.33
N LEU A 66 -8.71 10.00 1.92
CA LEU A 66 -9.73 10.54 2.81
C LEU A 66 -11.03 9.78 2.55
N SER A 67 -11.64 9.24 3.60
CA SER A 67 -13.01 8.71 3.54
C SER A 67 -13.87 9.39 4.58
N THR A 68 -15.05 9.86 4.16
CA THR A 68 -16.02 10.54 5.03
C THR A 68 -17.36 9.82 4.95
N SER A 69 -17.91 9.52 6.13
CA SER A 69 -19.25 9.01 6.31
C SER A 69 -20.25 10.17 6.38
N SER A 70 -21.25 10.15 5.49
CA SER A 70 -22.25 11.22 5.39
C SER A 70 -23.26 11.24 6.55
N SER A 71 -23.44 10.11 7.24
CA SER A 71 -24.44 9.98 8.31
C SER A 71 -24.05 10.67 9.62
N ASP A 72 -22.76 10.78 9.91
CA ASP A 72 -22.20 11.31 11.16
C ASP A 72 -21.11 12.37 10.94
N GLY A 73 -20.74 12.65 9.67
CA GLY A 73 -19.65 13.57 9.32
C GLY A 73 -18.28 13.04 9.75
N ASP A 74 -18.20 11.77 10.15
CA ASP A 74 -16.98 11.17 10.66
C ASP A 74 -16.03 10.86 9.50
N SER A 75 -14.74 11.13 9.69
CA SER A 75 -13.72 10.96 8.65
C SER A 75 -12.51 10.20 9.15
N ILE A 76 -11.85 9.53 8.21
CA ILE A 76 -10.57 8.87 8.39
C ILE A 76 -9.62 9.34 7.29
N VAL A 77 -8.39 9.68 7.70
CA VAL A 77 -7.30 10.07 6.81
C VAL A 77 -6.16 9.07 6.93
N VAL A 78 -5.83 8.41 5.82
CA VAL A 78 -4.71 7.48 5.71
C VAL A 78 -3.68 8.09 4.77
N LEU A 79 -2.44 8.25 5.23
CA LEU A 79 -1.35 8.67 4.38
C LEU A 79 -0.51 7.46 3.99
N ILE A 80 -0.07 7.43 2.73
CA ILE A 80 0.85 6.45 2.19
C ILE A 80 2.13 7.22 1.86
N ASP A 81 3.27 6.77 2.38
CA ASP A 81 4.60 7.35 2.09
C ASP A 81 4.61 8.89 1.96
N PRO A 82 4.13 9.64 2.98
CA PRO A 82 3.93 11.07 2.83
C PRO A 82 5.28 11.77 2.69
N TYR A 83 5.64 12.12 1.46
CA TYR A 83 6.83 12.88 1.11
C TYR A 83 6.46 14.12 0.30
N LEU A 84 6.35 15.26 0.99
CA LEU A 84 5.98 16.54 0.41
C LEU A 84 7.16 17.52 0.37
N THR A 85 8.22 17.31 1.17
CA THR A 85 9.40 18.18 1.19
C THR A 85 10.14 18.23 -0.15
N ARG A 86 10.13 17.12 -0.90
CA ARG A 86 10.70 17.06 -2.26
C ARG A 86 12.11 17.65 -2.34
N ALA A 87 12.92 17.32 -1.34
CA ALA A 87 14.26 17.84 -1.14
C ALA A 87 15.14 17.64 -2.38
N LYS A 88 15.98 18.63 -2.67
CA LYS A 88 16.94 18.58 -3.76
C LYS A 88 18.16 17.77 -3.31
N TYR A 89 18.22 16.51 -3.70
CA TYR A 89 19.38 15.63 -3.51
C TYR A 89 19.58 14.76 -4.76
N ALA A 90 20.75 14.14 -4.94
CA ALA A 90 21.15 13.33 -6.12
C ALA A 90 21.74 14.10 -7.32
N ASN A 91 21.93 13.43 -8.47
CA ASN A 91 22.79 13.86 -9.58
C ASN A 91 22.29 15.14 -10.30
N PRO A 92 23.18 16.09 -10.68
CA PRO A 92 22.87 17.31 -11.43
C PRO A 92 21.91 17.24 -12.62
N GLU A 93 21.88 16.12 -13.32
CA GLU A 93 21.16 15.95 -14.59
C GLU A 93 19.63 16.08 -14.47
N THR A 94 19.07 15.94 -13.27
CA THR A 94 17.62 16.07 -13.02
C THR A 94 17.25 17.36 -12.28
N TRP A 95 18.19 18.30 -12.14
CA TRP A 95 17.94 19.54 -11.41
C TRP A 95 17.21 20.55 -12.28
N ASP A 96 16.18 21.17 -11.70
CA ASP A 96 15.63 22.40 -12.26
C ASP A 96 16.68 23.51 -12.08
N PRO A 97 17.15 24.15 -13.17
CA PRO A 97 18.14 25.22 -13.08
C PRO A 97 17.63 26.43 -12.27
N ASN A 98 16.32 26.56 -12.07
CA ASN A 98 15.70 27.60 -11.27
C ASN A 98 15.47 27.20 -9.80
N ASP A 99 15.75 25.95 -9.42
CA ASP A 99 15.63 25.49 -8.04
C ASP A 99 16.83 25.97 -7.21
N SER A 100 16.62 27.04 -6.45
CA SER A 100 17.62 27.68 -5.57
C SER A 100 17.74 27.04 -4.18
N ARG A 101 16.96 26.00 -3.87
CA ARG A 101 17.04 25.29 -2.60
C ARG A 101 18.41 24.61 -2.43
N PRO A 102 18.87 24.38 -1.18
CA PRO A 102 20.13 23.67 -0.93
C PRO A 102 20.15 22.30 -1.61
N ASN A 103 21.29 21.95 -2.21
CA ASN A 103 21.52 20.61 -2.74
C ASN A 103 22.19 19.74 -1.68
N TYR A 104 21.53 18.65 -1.31
CA TYR A 104 22.01 17.71 -0.31
C TYR A 104 22.73 16.52 -0.96
N SER A 105 23.87 16.16 -0.40
CA SER A 105 24.57 14.91 -0.65
C SER A 105 24.00 13.78 0.21
N ARG A 106 24.36 12.52 -0.10
CA ARG A 106 23.96 11.38 0.74
C ARG A 106 24.55 11.42 2.16
N ASP A 107 25.55 12.26 2.40
CA ASP A 107 26.15 12.46 3.72
C ASP A 107 25.47 13.53 4.57
N ASP A 108 24.58 14.32 3.97
CA ASP A 108 23.83 15.36 4.65
C ASP A 108 22.58 14.80 5.35
N THR A 109 22.02 15.61 6.25
CA THR A 109 20.76 15.36 6.96
C THR A 109 19.67 16.26 6.40
N ILE A 110 18.48 15.71 6.16
CA ILE A 110 17.31 16.50 5.74
C ILE A 110 16.22 16.42 6.80
N PHE A 111 15.47 17.50 6.94
CA PHE A 111 14.31 17.61 7.81
C PHE A 111 13.08 17.95 6.99
N SER A 112 11.94 17.44 7.46
CA SER A 112 10.62 17.82 6.97
C SER A 112 10.39 19.33 7.04
N ASP A 113 9.81 19.89 5.98
CA ASP A 113 9.40 21.30 5.87
C ASP A 113 7.88 21.49 5.65
N VAL A 114 7.09 20.42 5.82
CA VAL A 114 5.71 20.30 5.32
C VAL A 114 4.62 20.88 6.23
N ASP A 115 4.94 21.93 6.98
CA ASP A 115 4.18 22.33 8.17
C ASP A 115 2.69 22.68 7.91
N ARG A 116 2.32 22.97 6.66
CA ARG A 116 0.99 23.51 6.29
C ARG A 116 0.10 22.60 5.44
N GLU A 117 0.59 21.44 5.00
CA GLU A 117 -0.14 20.64 4.00
C GLU A 117 -1.00 19.52 4.59
N ILE A 118 -0.64 19.06 5.81
CA ILE A 118 -1.28 17.95 6.51
C ILE A 118 -1.69 18.40 7.92
N GLU A 119 -3.00 18.52 8.14
CA GLU A 119 -3.59 18.90 9.43
C GLU A 119 -4.18 17.71 10.20
N LYS A 120 -4.54 16.64 9.51
CA LYS A 120 -5.10 15.41 10.10
C LYS A 120 -4.49 14.20 9.40
N ALA A 121 -4.13 13.20 10.20
CA ALA A 121 -3.83 11.85 9.75
C ALA A 121 -4.18 10.90 10.89
N ASP A 122 -4.90 9.82 10.59
CA ASP A 122 -5.21 8.76 11.55
C ASP A 122 -4.18 7.63 11.42
N TYR A 123 -3.75 7.34 10.19
CA TYR A 123 -2.77 6.31 9.88
C TYR A 123 -1.74 6.81 8.88
N ILE A 124 -0.50 6.31 9.01
CA ILE A 124 0.58 6.49 8.04
C ILE A 124 1.12 5.10 7.70
N LEU A 125 1.04 4.70 6.43
CA LEU A 125 1.55 3.44 5.92
C LEU A 125 2.84 3.69 5.16
N ILE A 126 3.92 2.99 5.56
CA ILE A 126 5.25 3.17 4.97
C ILE A 126 5.67 1.91 4.24
N HIS A 127 5.85 2.01 2.92
CA HIS A 127 6.24 0.86 2.10
C HIS A 127 7.68 0.41 2.41
N HIS A 128 8.62 1.36 2.56
CA HIS A 128 10.01 1.13 2.96
C HIS A 128 10.69 2.45 3.38
N ALA A 129 11.91 2.41 3.92
CA ALA A 129 12.51 3.57 4.61
C ALA A 129 13.46 4.42 3.76
N HIS A 130 13.32 4.41 2.43
CA HIS A 130 14.04 5.36 1.59
C HIS A 130 13.55 6.81 1.81
N PRO A 131 14.40 7.82 1.51
CA PRO A 131 14.08 9.21 1.80
C PRO A 131 12.78 9.71 1.16
N ASP A 132 12.48 9.31 -0.07
CA ASP A 132 11.27 9.69 -0.82
C ASP A 132 9.98 9.02 -0.33
N HIS A 133 10.07 8.21 0.73
CA HIS A 133 8.93 7.52 1.33
C HIS A 133 8.69 7.93 2.79
N ILE A 134 9.78 8.12 3.55
CA ILE A 134 9.71 8.19 5.01
C ILE A 134 10.00 9.58 5.59
N MET A 135 10.63 10.48 4.83
CA MET A 135 11.29 11.66 5.42
C MET A 135 10.36 12.57 6.22
N ASP A 136 9.11 12.76 5.78
CA ASP A 136 8.17 13.65 6.47
C ASP A 136 7.28 12.93 7.48
N ALA A 137 7.26 11.59 7.41
CA ALA A 137 6.39 10.77 8.25
C ALA A 137 6.65 10.94 9.77
N PRO A 138 7.89 11.03 10.31
CA PRO A 138 8.08 11.26 11.73
C PRO A 138 7.53 12.61 12.20
N TYR A 139 7.63 13.64 11.36
CA TYR A 139 7.07 14.96 11.66
C TYR A 139 5.55 14.90 11.70
N ILE A 140 4.95 14.38 10.63
CA ILE A 140 3.49 14.27 10.48
C ILE A 140 2.90 13.39 11.59
N ALA A 141 3.52 12.25 11.90
CA ALA A 141 3.06 11.35 12.96
C ALA A 141 2.98 12.07 14.32
N LYS A 142 4.01 12.86 14.68
CA LYS A 142 4.00 13.61 15.94
C LYS A 142 3.01 14.76 15.93
N LYS A 143 2.86 15.47 14.80
CA LYS A 143 1.91 16.59 14.66
C LYS A 143 0.47 16.10 14.82
N THR A 144 0.14 14.94 14.24
CA THR A 144 -1.24 14.46 14.09
C THR A 144 -1.65 13.40 15.12
N GLY A 145 -0.69 12.72 15.74
CA GLY A 145 -0.96 11.54 16.56
C GLY A 145 -1.22 10.25 15.77
N ALA A 146 -0.99 10.26 14.44
CA ALA A 146 -1.27 9.12 13.57
C ALA A 146 -0.53 7.84 13.98
N VAL A 147 -1.18 6.70 13.78
CA VAL A 147 -0.54 5.39 13.92
C VAL A 147 0.29 5.09 12.67
N VAL A 148 1.59 4.85 12.85
CA VAL A 148 2.51 4.49 11.77
C VAL A 148 2.62 2.98 11.68
N ILE A 149 2.36 2.43 10.49
CA ILE A 149 2.49 1.02 10.16
C ILE A 149 3.59 0.86 9.12
N GLY A 150 4.60 0.05 9.42
CA GLY A 150 5.71 -0.18 8.50
C GLY A 150 6.68 -1.23 8.99
N HIS A 151 7.67 -1.56 8.16
CA HIS A 151 8.71 -2.52 8.52
C HIS A 151 9.56 -2.01 9.69
N GLU A 152 10.26 -2.91 10.38
CA GLU A 152 11.12 -2.60 11.54
C GLU A 152 12.10 -1.45 11.27
N THR A 153 12.67 -1.40 10.05
CA THR A 153 13.57 -0.32 9.63
C THR A 153 12.86 1.04 9.63
N ALA A 154 11.66 1.14 9.04
CA ALA A 154 10.89 2.37 9.08
C ALA A 154 10.50 2.76 10.51
N ILE A 155 10.09 1.80 11.32
CA ILE A 155 9.72 2.05 12.72
C ILE A 155 10.92 2.49 13.57
N ASN A 156 12.12 1.99 13.30
CA ASN A 156 13.33 2.44 13.98
C ASN A 156 13.70 3.88 13.61
N VAL A 157 13.45 4.30 12.36
CA VAL A 157 13.52 5.73 11.98
C VAL A 157 12.50 6.53 12.78
N MET A 158 11.24 6.10 12.88
CA MET A 158 10.22 6.80 13.69
C MET A 158 10.66 6.99 15.14
N ARG A 159 11.18 5.92 15.77
CA ARG A 159 11.71 5.98 17.15
C ARG A 159 12.87 6.95 17.30
N ALA A 160 13.81 6.95 16.34
CA ALA A 160 14.96 7.86 16.36
C ALA A 160 14.53 9.34 16.32
N TYR A 161 13.37 9.61 15.74
CA TYR A 161 12.76 10.94 15.66
C TYR A 161 11.67 11.18 16.73
N ASP A 162 11.69 10.41 17.82
CA ASP A 162 10.86 10.59 19.01
C ASP A 162 9.36 10.38 18.77
N VAL A 163 8.95 9.57 17.77
CA VAL A 163 7.55 9.13 17.66
C VAL A 163 7.26 8.13 18.80
N PRO A 164 6.22 8.35 19.63
CA PRO A 164 5.86 7.46 20.73
C PRO A 164 5.59 6.02 20.28
N ASP A 165 6.08 5.02 21.03
CA ASP A 165 5.83 3.59 20.73
C ASP A 165 4.34 3.24 20.65
N SER A 166 3.45 3.98 21.33
CA SER A 166 1.99 3.79 21.23
C SER A 166 1.42 4.12 19.85
N GLN A 167 2.15 4.86 19.02
CA GLN A 167 1.79 5.16 17.63
C GLN A 167 2.41 4.16 16.64
N LEU A 168 3.22 3.19 17.07
CA LEU A 168 4.05 2.40 16.15
C LEU A 168 3.59 0.95 16.07
N ILE A 169 3.24 0.50 14.86
CA ILE A 169 2.93 -0.89 14.54
C ILE A 169 3.99 -1.42 13.58
N THR A 170 4.84 -2.32 14.06
CA THR A 170 5.85 -3.00 13.24
C THR A 170 5.23 -4.19 12.52
N VAL A 171 5.47 -4.30 11.22
CA VAL A 171 4.95 -5.37 10.36
C VAL A 171 6.05 -5.98 9.49
N ARG A 172 5.82 -7.17 8.93
CA ARG A 172 6.78 -7.89 8.09
C ARG A 172 6.24 -8.23 6.70
N GLY A 173 4.93 -8.19 6.49
CA GLY A 173 4.27 -8.74 5.32
C GLY A 173 3.57 -10.06 5.69
N GLY A 174 2.27 -10.14 5.38
CA GLY A 174 1.38 -11.25 5.70
C GLY A 174 0.29 -10.90 6.72
N GLU A 175 0.44 -9.80 7.45
CA GLU A 175 -0.56 -9.33 8.40
C GLU A 175 -1.84 -8.83 7.69
N ASP A 176 -3.00 -9.03 8.31
CA ASP A 176 -4.28 -8.46 7.87
C ASP A 176 -5.02 -7.93 9.10
N TYR A 177 -4.95 -6.61 9.31
CA TYR A 177 -5.41 -5.97 10.52
C TYR A 177 -6.74 -5.25 10.30
N GLN A 178 -7.67 -5.46 11.24
CA GLN A 178 -8.90 -4.70 11.35
C GLN A 178 -8.70 -3.54 12.34
N PHE A 179 -9.01 -2.33 11.90
CA PHE A 179 -9.15 -1.14 12.74
C PHE A 179 -10.61 -0.67 12.75
N ASN A 180 -10.93 0.40 13.49
CA ASN A 180 -12.32 0.84 13.63
C ASN A 180 -12.96 1.27 12.29
N LYS A 181 -12.22 1.99 11.44
CA LYS A 181 -12.74 2.61 10.21
C LYS A 181 -12.07 2.13 8.92
N MET A 182 -11.09 1.24 9.04
CA MET A 182 -10.40 0.63 7.91
C MET A 182 -9.88 -0.76 8.28
N SER A 183 -9.56 -1.57 7.30
CA SER A 183 -8.62 -2.69 7.48
C SER A 183 -7.45 -2.54 6.51
N VAL A 184 -6.34 -3.19 6.82
CA VAL A 184 -5.18 -3.20 5.94
C VAL A 184 -4.55 -4.59 5.92
N ARG A 185 -4.39 -5.13 4.71
CA ARG A 185 -3.49 -6.25 4.48
C ARG A 185 -2.10 -5.72 4.14
N VAL A 186 -1.10 -6.17 4.87
CA VAL A 186 0.30 -5.89 4.61
C VAL A 186 0.84 -7.00 3.73
N ILE A 187 1.37 -6.65 2.57
CA ILE A 187 1.79 -7.61 1.54
C ILE A 187 3.31 -7.48 1.38
N PRO A 188 4.09 -8.57 1.52
CA PRO A 188 5.52 -8.49 1.24
C PRO A 188 5.75 -8.21 -0.25
N SER A 189 6.72 -7.37 -0.56
CA SER A 189 7.03 -6.95 -1.92
C SER A 189 8.55 -6.90 -2.16
N LEU A 190 8.93 -6.48 -3.36
CA LEU A 190 10.32 -6.31 -3.78
C LEU A 190 10.56 -4.85 -4.14
N HIS A 191 11.79 -4.39 -3.90
CA HIS A 191 12.23 -3.11 -4.42
C HIS A 191 12.41 -3.15 -5.94
N SER A 192 12.32 -1.96 -6.54
CA SER A 192 12.64 -1.71 -7.94
C SER A 192 14.08 -2.17 -8.29
N PRO A 193 14.31 -2.82 -9.45
CA PRO A 193 15.64 -3.31 -9.85
C PRO A 193 16.54 -2.16 -10.35
N LEU A 194 17.06 -1.36 -9.42
CA LEU A 194 17.92 -0.22 -9.72
C LEU A 194 19.38 -0.63 -10.00
N GLY A 195 20.13 0.27 -10.65
CA GLY A 195 21.56 0.09 -10.90
C GLY A 195 21.88 -1.12 -11.77
N ASP A 196 21.08 -1.36 -12.81
CA ASP A 196 21.15 -2.60 -13.61
C ASP A 196 21.11 -3.85 -12.71
N LYS A 197 20.10 -3.91 -11.85
CA LYS A 197 19.84 -4.98 -10.87
C LYS A 197 20.91 -5.14 -9.79
N ARG A 198 21.88 -4.23 -9.69
CA ARG A 198 22.92 -4.19 -8.64
C ARG A 198 22.52 -3.25 -7.51
N TYR A 199 21.38 -3.55 -6.90
CA TYR A 199 20.84 -2.75 -5.82
C TYR A 199 21.42 -3.19 -4.46
N TYR A 200 22.13 -2.27 -3.78
CA TYR A 200 22.87 -2.55 -2.54
C TYR A 200 22.38 -1.75 -1.31
N GLN A 201 21.17 -1.18 -1.37
CA GLN A 201 20.58 -0.39 -0.28
C GLN A 201 19.51 -1.17 0.51
N SER A 202 19.53 -2.50 0.42
CA SER A 202 18.63 -3.42 1.16
C SER A 202 18.99 -3.61 2.64
N GLY A 203 19.88 -2.77 3.19
CA GLY A 203 20.25 -2.79 4.60
C GLY A 203 19.08 -2.40 5.51
N ALA A 204 19.29 -2.48 6.83
CA ALA A 204 18.30 -2.12 7.83
C ALA A 204 18.78 -0.95 8.70
N VAL A 205 17.83 -0.22 9.28
CA VAL A 205 18.09 0.75 10.34
C VAL A 205 17.91 0.04 11.69
N ASP A 206 18.98 -0.05 12.46
CA ASP A 206 18.96 -0.70 13.77
C ASP A 206 18.19 0.09 14.83
N LYS A 207 17.65 -0.64 15.80
CA LYS A 207 17.02 -0.04 16.98
C LYS A 207 18.07 0.74 17.79
N GLY A 208 17.72 1.96 18.19
CA GLY A 208 18.60 2.82 18.98
C GLY A 208 19.51 3.74 18.17
N VAL A 209 19.37 3.79 16.84
CA VAL A 209 19.99 4.83 16.02
C VAL A 209 19.58 6.23 16.53
N SER A 210 20.53 7.16 16.56
CA SER A 210 20.29 8.53 17.02
C SER A 210 20.06 9.48 15.84
N ARG A 211 19.08 10.38 15.98
CA ARG A 211 18.89 11.51 15.06
C ARG A 211 20.01 12.57 15.19
N PRO A 212 20.23 13.40 14.15
CA PRO A 212 19.64 13.29 12.81
C PRO A 212 20.29 12.17 11.98
N LEU A 213 19.46 11.43 11.23
CA LEU A 213 19.96 10.45 10.28
C LEU A 213 20.41 11.15 9.00
N LYS A 214 21.52 10.68 8.44
CA LYS A 214 21.95 11.04 7.09
C LYS A 214 21.02 10.42 6.05
N ILE A 215 20.92 11.03 4.87
CA ILE A 215 20.18 10.44 3.73
C ILE A 215 20.70 9.03 3.41
N SER A 216 22.00 8.79 3.50
CA SER A 216 22.61 7.47 3.28
C SER A 216 22.15 6.39 4.26
N GLN A 217 21.67 6.76 5.45
CA GLN A 217 21.18 5.84 6.47
C GLN A 217 19.69 5.50 6.28
N LEU A 218 18.97 6.27 5.45
CA LEU A 218 17.60 5.95 5.03
C LEU A 218 17.66 4.89 3.92
N VAL A 219 17.83 3.64 4.35
CA VAL A 219 17.92 2.43 3.50
C VAL A 219 16.55 1.77 3.34
N GLU A 220 16.41 0.82 2.41
CA GLU A 220 15.11 0.17 2.16
C GLU A 220 14.58 -0.54 3.41
N GLY A 221 15.35 -1.49 3.93
CA GLY A 221 14.97 -2.29 5.09
C GLY A 221 13.73 -3.14 4.87
N GLY A 222 13.54 -3.68 3.66
CA GLY A 222 12.37 -4.46 3.25
C GLY A 222 11.30 -3.61 2.56
N SER A 223 10.61 -4.21 1.58
CA SER A 223 9.58 -3.55 0.77
C SER A 223 8.20 -4.18 1.02
N LEU A 224 7.19 -3.32 1.17
CA LEU A 224 5.79 -3.72 1.36
C LEU A 224 4.90 -3.17 0.25
N MET A 225 3.70 -3.73 0.15
CA MET A 225 2.51 -3.15 -0.47
C MET A 225 1.39 -3.18 0.57
N PHE A 226 0.39 -2.32 0.42
CA PHE A 226 -0.79 -2.32 1.31
C PHE A 226 -2.06 -2.50 0.50
N LEU A 227 -2.93 -3.40 0.95
CA LEU A 227 -4.32 -3.46 0.50
C LEU A 227 -5.19 -2.80 1.56
N VAL A 228 -5.49 -1.52 1.36
CA VAL A 228 -6.30 -0.71 2.27
C VAL A 228 -7.76 -0.90 1.93
N ARG A 229 -8.58 -1.26 2.91
CA ARG A 229 -10.03 -1.40 2.75
C ARG A 229 -10.70 -0.33 3.60
N ILE A 230 -11.36 0.62 2.94
CA ILE A 230 -11.90 1.82 3.55
C ILE A 230 -13.18 2.23 2.83
N GLY A 231 -14.29 2.26 3.58
CA GLY A 231 -15.62 2.31 2.98
C GLY A 231 -15.83 1.19 1.96
N GLU A 232 -16.27 1.55 0.74
CA GLU A 232 -16.46 0.61 -0.37
C GLU A 232 -15.17 0.36 -1.18
N GLU A 233 -14.08 1.06 -0.87
CA GLU A 233 -12.85 0.98 -1.65
C GLU A 233 -11.90 -0.08 -1.13
N VAL A 234 -11.29 -0.80 -2.06
CA VAL A 234 -10.19 -1.73 -1.84
C VAL A 234 -9.02 -1.25 -2.67
N ILE A 235 -8.07 -0.58 -2.03
CA ILE A 235 -7.00 0.17 -2.68
C ILE A 235 -5.68 -0.56 -2.45
N LEU A 236 -5.08 -1.07 -3.53
CA LEU A 236 -3.72 -1.58 -3.49
C LEU A 236 -2.73 -0.44 -3.71
N THR A 237 -1.73 -0.32 -2.85
CA THR A 237 -0.67 0.69 -2.95
C THR A 237 0.67 0.04 -3.25
N MET A 238 1.38 0.57 -4.26
CA MET A 238 2.75 0.16 -4.58
C MET A 238 3.74 1.30 -4.31
N GLY A 239 4.76 1.04 -3.49
CA GLY A 239 5.88 1.95 -3.25
C GLY A 239 7.10 1.70 -4.14
N SER A 240 7.04 0.73 -5.04
CA SER A 240 8.15 0.36 -5.92
C SER A 240 7.65 -0.29 -7.20
N MET A 241 8.54 -0.41 -8.17
CA MET A 241 8.28 -0.91 -9.52
C MET A 241 8.55 -2.41 -9.60
N ASN A 242 8.18 -3.18 -8.58
CA ASN A 242 8.36 -4.63 -8.50
C ASN A 242 7.36 -5.24 -7.52
N PHE A 243 7.14 -6.56 -7.60
CA PHE A 243 6.18 -7.27 -6.78
C PHE A 243 6.49 -8.77 -6.69
N ILE A 244 5.93 -9.42 -5.68
CA ILE A 244 5.90 -10.88 -5.56
C ILE A 244 4.55 -11.35 -6.09
N GLU A 245 4.53 -11.99 -7.26
CA GLU A 245 3.29 -12.36 -7.97
C GLU A 245 2.31 -13.18 -7.11
N ARG A 246 2.82 -14.18 -6.39
CA ARG A 246 2.01 -15.03 -5.50
C ARG A 246 1.31 -14.28 -4.38
N GLU A 247 1.84 -13.12 -3.98
CA GLU A 247 1.32 -12.33 -2.87
C GLU A 247 0.18 -11.39 -3.31
N ILE A 248 0.02 -11.19 -4.62
CA ILE A 248 -1.03 -10.34 -5.19
C ILE A 248 -2.14 -11.11 -5.90
N GLU A 249 -1.92 -12.41 -6.17
CA GLU A 249 -2.90 -13.29 -6.79
C GLU A 249 -4.22 -13.29 -6.01
N GLY A 250 -5.31 -12.90 -6.68
CA GLY A 250 -6.66 -12.97 -6.13
C GLY A 250 -7.06 -11.80 -5.22
N LEU A 251 -6.22 -10.79 -5.04
CA LEU A 251 -6.55 -9.64 -4.17
C LEU A 251 -7.72 -8.78 -4.68
N ARG A 252 -7.89 -8.69 -6.01
CA ARG A 252 -9.02 -8.01 -6.69
C ARG A 252 -9.32 -6.59 -6.14
N PRO A 253 -8.33 -5.67 -6.12
CA PRO A 253 -8.59 -4.31 -5.67
C PRO A 253 -9.54 -3.57 -6.63
N THR A 254 -10.32 -2.64 -6.09
CA THR A 254 -11.10 -1.68 -6.90
C THR A 254 -10.17 -0.65 -7.55
N ILE A 255 -9.08 -0.30 -6.87
CA ILE A 255 -8.09 0.67 -7.34
C ILE A 255 -6.69 0.12 -7.08
N ALA A 256 -5.82 0.16 -8.08
CA ALA A 256 -4.40 -0.13 -7.93
C ALA A 256 -3.55 1.12 -8.20
N LEU A 257 -2.81 1.58 -7.20
CA LEU A 257 -1.78 2.61 -7.35
C LEU A 257 -0.49 1.92 -7.76
N VAL A 258 -0.10 2.03 -9.03
CA VAL A 258 0.99 1.24 -9.62
C VAL A 258 2.19 2.11 -9.99
N GLY A 259 3.38 1.71 -9.53
CA GLY A 259 4.64 2.38 -9.85
C GLY A 259 4.91 2.35 -11.36
N ALA A 260 4.95 3.52 -11.99
CA ALA A 260 5.09 3.67 -13.44
C ALA A 260 6.51 4.05 -13.89
N ALA A 261 7.46 4.28 -12.97
CA ALA A 261 8.83 4.60 -13.33
C ALA A 261 9.52 3.48 -14.14
N PRO A 262 10.45 3.80 -15.07
CA PRO A 262 10.95 2.85 -16.07
C PRO A 262 11.69 1.62 -15.54
N SER A 263 12.07 1.57 -14.27
CA SER A 263 12.71 0.38 -13.70
C SER A 263 11.82 -0.88 -13.75
N HIS A 264 10.51 -0.74 -13.93
CA HIS A 264 9.63 -1.89 -14.17
C HIS A 264 9.94 -2.62 -15.49
N LEU A 265 10.53 -1.92 -16.49
CA LEU A 265 10.90 -2.50 -17.79
C LEU A 265 12.01 -3.57 -17.68
N GLU A 266 12.73 -3.59 -16.56
CA GLU A 266 13.74 -4.60 -16.26
C GLU A 266 13.16 -5.90 -15.71
N ILE A 267 11.84 -5.96 -15.52
CA ILE A 267 11.12 -7.12 -14.98
C ILE A 267 10.38 -7.83 -16.10
N GLN A 268 10.53 -9.16 -16.13
CA GLN A 268 9.90 -10.00 -17.13
C GLN A 268 8.37 -9.85 -17.08
N ASN A 269 7.81 -9.42 -18.20
CA ASN A 269 6.37 -9.28 -18.45
C ASN A 269 5.60 -8.56 -17.31
N TYR A 270 6.20 -7.51 -16.76
CA TYR A 270 5.72 -6.82 -15.57
C TYR A 270 4.22 -6.48 -15.62
N THR A 271 3.81 -5.68 -16.61
CA THR A 271 2.47 -5.10 -16.63
C THR A 271 1.38 -6.16 -16.81
N MET A 272 1.56 -7.13 -17.72
CA MET A 272 0.59 -8.21 -17.91
C MET A 272 0.45 -9.07 -16.66
N ARG A 273 1.56 -9.51 -16.07
CA ARG A 273 1.55 -10.36 -14.86
C ARG A 273 0.91 -9.64 -13.68
N LEU A 274 1.19 -8.35 -13.52
CA LEU A 274 0.57 -7.53 -12.49
C LEU A 274 -0.95 -7.43 -12.70
N MET A 275 -1.40 -7.11 -13.92
CA MET A 275 -2.83 -7.02 -14.22
C MET A 275 -3.55 -8.36 -14.03
N GLU A 276 -2.98 -9.46 -14.52
CA GLU A 276 -3.54 -10.82 -14.35
C GLU A 276 -3.63 -11.22 -12.87
N GLY A 277 -2.55 -11.03 -12.10
CA GLY A 277 -2.51 -11.36 -10.67
C GLY A 277 -3.59 -10.61 -9.88
N LEU A 278 -3.70 -9.29 -10.13
CA LEU A 278 -4.72 -8.45 -9.53
C LEU A 278 -6.13 -8.76 -10.04
N GLY A 279 -6.25 -9.40 -11.19
CA GLY A 279 -7.52 -9.74 -11.83
C GLY A 279 -8.16 -8.56 -12.53
N PHE A 280 -7.33 -7.78 -13.24
CA PHE A 280 -7.74 -6.69 -14.10
C PHE A 280 -8.53 -5.62 -13.33
N PRO A 281 -7.90 -4.91 -12.37
CA PRO A 281 -8.59 -3.95 -11.53
C PRO A 281 -9.27 -2.87 -12.39
N PRO A 282 -10.47 -2.41 -12.04
CA PRO A 282 -11.22 -1.47 -12.88
C PRO A 282 -10.52 -0.12 -12.99
N ILE A 283 -9.73 0.28 -11.98
CA ILE A 283 -8.97 1.52 -11.96
C ILE A 283 -7.50 1.25 -11.66
N VAL A 284 -6.61 1.79 -12.49
CA VAL A 284 -5.18 1.90 -12.21
C VAL A 284 -4.79 3.38 -12.19
N ILE A 285 -4.09 3.80 -11.15
CA ILE A 285 -3.55 5.16 -11.05
C ILE A 285 -2.02 5.07 -11.03
N ALA A 286 -1.36 5.78 -11.93
CA ALA A 286 0.09 5.81 -11.97
C ALA A 286 0.65 6.50 -10.72
N THR A 287 1.66 5.90 -10.10
CA THR A 287 2.44 6.49 -9.00
C THR A 287 3.94 6.35 -9.28
N HIS A 288 4.79 6.99 -8.49
CA HIS A 288 6.25 7.02 -8.67
C HIS A 288 6.66 7.41 -10.09
N ALA A 289 5.94 8.38 -10.66
CA ALA A 289 6.04 8.74 -12.07
C ALA A 289 6.58 10.15 -12.28
N ASP A 290 7.10 10.82 -11.25
CA ASP A 290 7.53 12.22 -11.28
C ASP A 290 8.99 12.41 -10.82
N ASN A 291 9.51 13.63 -10.98
CA ASN A 291 10.77 14.02 -10.38
C ASN A 291 10.52 14.58 -8.97
N TYR A 292 10.40 13.68 -8.00
CA TYR A 292 10.09 14.00 -6.60
C TYR A 292 11.16 14.82 -5.85
N ARG A 293 12.27 15.18 -6.49
CA ARG A 293 13.32 16.07 -5.93
C ARG A 293 13.18 17.53 -6.35
N THR A 294 12.23 17.82 -7.22
CA THR A 294 11.95 19.16 -7.74
C THR A 294 10.74 19.76 -7.02
N PRO A 295 10.73 21.07 -6.69
CA PRO A 295 9.61 21.65 -5.95
C PRO A 295 8.32 21.62 -6.77
N TYR A 296 7.16 21.62 -6.09
CA TYR A 296 5.87 21.77 -6.75
C TYR A 296 5.82 23.04 -7.62
N GLY A 297 5.03 23.00 -8.69
CA GLY A 297 4.88 24.11 -9.62
C GLY A 297 5.99 24.21 -10.68
N SER A 298 7.15 23.57 -10.47
CA SER A 298 8.15 23.44 -11.53
C SER A 298 7.61 22.57 -12.68
N PRO A 299 7.85 22.94 -13.96
CA PRO A 299 7.56 22.07 -15.10
C PRO A 299 8.23 20.70 -14.99
N MET A 300 9.43 20.63 -14.38
CA MET A 300 10.18 19.38 -14.19
C MET A 300 9.65 18.52 -13.05
N ALA A 301 8.84 19.08 -12.15
CA ALA A 301 8.24 18.34 -11.06
C ALA A 301 7.01 17.53 -11.50
N LYS A 302 6.37 17.85 -12.62
CA LYS A 302 5.17 17.13 -13.06
C LYS A 302 5.44 15.64 -13.26
N VAL A 303 4.36 14.85 -13.26
CA VAL A 303 4.43 13.48 -13.75
C VAL A 303 5.09 13.48 -15.14
N ARG A 304 6.10 12.62 -15.27
CA ARG A 304 6.91 12.44 -16.47
C ARG A 304 6.07 11.72 -17.51
N GLU A 305 5.60 12.47 -18.50
CA GLU A 305 4.82 11.92 -19.62
C GLU A 305 5.59 10.81 -20.35
N ASP A 306 6.91 10.92 -20.43
CA ASP A 306 7.79 9.90 -21.03
C ASP A 306 7.89 8.61 -20.21
N TRP A 307 7.38 8.58 -18.97
CA TRP A 307 7.26 7.38 -18.14
C TRP A 307 5.81 6.92 -18.04
N ALA A 308 4.90 7.86 -17.74
CA ALA A 308 3.50 7.58 -17.48
C ALA A 308 2.73 7.17 -18.75
N LEU A 309 2.97 7.82 -19.91
CA LEU A 309 2.21 7.50 -21.13
C LEU A 309 2.56 6.10 -21.68
N PRO A 310 3.84 5.67 -21.76
CA PRO A 310 4.16 4.29 -22.10
C PRO A 310 3.53 3.28 -21.14
N PHE A 311 3.55 3.55 -19.83
CA PHE A 311 2.91 2.71 -18.83
C PHE A 311 1.38 2.62 -19.04
N VAL A 312 0.72 3.74 -19.34
CA VAL A 312 -0.72 3.76 -19.68
C VAL A 312 -1.00 2.85 -20.89
N ASP A 313 -0.17 2.92 -21.93
CA ASP A 313 -0.33 2.07 -23.12
C ASP A 313 -0.09 0.59 -22.81
N GLU A 314 0.84 0.26 -21.92
CA GLU A 314 1.04 -1.11 -21.43
C GLU A 314 -0.18 -1.64 -20.68
N VAL A 315 -0.74 -0.86 -19.76
CA VAL A 315 -1.94 -1.25 -19.00
C VAL A 315 -3.12 -1.42 -19.94
N ARG A 316 -3.34 -0.52 -20.91
CA ARG A 316 -4.42 -0.64 -21.90
C ARG A 316 -4.29 -1.89 -22.77
N ARG A 317 -3.05 -2.29 -23.11
CA ARG A 317 -2.82 -3.55 -23.84
C ARG A 317 -3.11 -4.78 -22.98
N ALA A 318 -2.77 -4.74 -21.69
CA ALA A 318 -2.96 -5.86 -20.77
C ALA A 318 -4.41 -5.98 -20.27
N SER A 319 -5.09 -4.85 -20.05
CA SER A 319 -6.41 -4.74 -19.45
C SER A 319 -7.22 -3.62 -20.12
N PRO A 320 -7.83 -3.87 -21.30
CA PRO A 320 -8.50 -2.83 -22.08
C PRO A 320 -9.70 -2.14 -21.40
N ALA A 321 -10.32 -2.80 -20.42
CA ALA A 321 -11.45 -2.26 -19.65
C ALA A 321 -11.00 -1.40 -18.45
N THR A 322 -9.72 -1.49 -18.04
CA THR A 322 -9.20 -0.71 -16.92
C THR A 322 -9.10 0.77 -17.29
N VAL A 323 -9.69 1.62 -16.46
CA VAL A 323 -9.48 3.06 -16.52
C VAL A 323 -8.11 3.38 -15.94
N VAL A 324 -7.25 4.03 -16.72
CA VAL A 324 -5.91 4.43 -16.28
C VAL A 324 -5.85 5.94 -16.06
N ILE A 325 -5.46 6.36 -14.86
CA ILE A 325 -5.37 7.77 -14.46
C ILE A 325 -3.91 8.15 -14.26
N VAL A 326 -3.51 9.27 -14.86
CA VAL A 326 -2.23 9.93 -14.57
C VAL A 326 -2.54 11.10 -13.64
N PRO A 327 -2.13 11.05 -12.36
CA PRO A 327 -2.52 12.05 -11.38
C PRO A 327 -1.75 13.37 -11.56
N GLU A 328 -2.34 14.45 -11.08
CA GLU A 328 -1.63 15.72 -10.89
C GLU A 328 -1.33 15.92 -9.40
N HIS A 329 -0.19 16.54 -9.11
CA HIS A 329 0.21 16.84 -7.75
C HIS A 329 -0.82 17.69 -7.02
N LEU A 330 -1.13 17.29 -5.78
CA LEU A 330 -2.03 17.93 -4.83
C LEU A 330 -3.48 18.06 -5.31
N LYS A 331 -3.81 17.57 -6.51
CA LYS A 331 -5.20 17.51 -6.97
C LYS A 331 -5.91 16.33 -6.34
N VAL A 332 -7.14 16.61 -5.92
CA VAL A 332 -8.04 15.61 -5.35
C VAL A 332 -8.75 14.88 -6.49
N ILE A 333 -8.70 13.56 -6.44
CA ILE A 333 -9.45 12.63 -7.28
C ILE A 333 -10.64 12.16 -6.45
N ASN A 334 -11.86 12.49 -6.88
CA ASN A 334 -13.07 11.99 -6.24
C ASN A 334 -13.43 10.61 -6.82
N LEU A 335 -13.41 9.58 -5.99
CA LEU A 335 -13.55 8.20 -6.43
C LEU A 335 -14.98 7.84 -6.87
N SER A 336 -15.98 8.58 -6.42
CA SER A 336 -17.37 8.41 -6.85
C SER A 336 -17.64 8.95 -8.26
N ASN A 337 -16.74 9.79 -8.79
CA ASN A 337 -16.87 10.38 -10.12
C ASN A 337 -16.20 9.54 -11.22
N ILE A 338 -15.55 8.43 -10.87
CA ILE A 338 -14.85 7.58 -11.83
C ILE A 338 -15.82 6.50 -12.31
N GLU A 339 -16.14 6.49 -13.60
CA GLU A 339 -16.92 5.42 -14.22
C GLU A 339 -16.14 4.08 -14.11
N ARG A 340 -16.81 3.05 -13.59
CA ARG A 340 -16.29 1.69 -13.45
C ARG A 340 -17.08 0.78 -14.39
N PHE A 341 -16.39 -0.07 -15.16
CA PHE A 341 -17.00 -0.98 -16.13
C PHE A 341 -16.98 -2.43 -15.67
#